data_AF-A0A2V5JU66-F1
#
_entry.id   AF-A0A2V5JU66-F1
#
_cell.length_a   1.000
_cell.length_b   1.000
_cell.length_c   1.000
_cell.angle_alpha   90.00
_cell.angle_beta   90.00
_cell.angle_gamma   90.00
#
_symmetry.space_group_name_H-M   'P 1'
#
loop_
_entity.id
_entity.type
_entity.pdbx_description
1 polymer ?
#
loop_
_entity_poly.entity_id
_entity_poly.type
_entity_poly.pdbx_seq_one_letter_code
_entity_poly.pdbx_strand_id
1 'polypeptide(L)' 'MLDRPQDVAYQLVDEGLYGTIPDSIKGYIDYTKIARDLTLQGWTVVNGVATCIY' A
#
# COMPACT_ATOMS: atom_id res chain seq x y z
N MET A 1 10.83 -7.24 4.85
CA MET A 1 11.21 -6.84 3.49
C MET A 1 9.91 -6.82 2.70
N LEU A 2 9.64 -5.74 1.95
CA LEU A 2 8.48 -5.74 1.06
C LEU A 2 8.82 -6.61 -0.13
N ASP A 3 7.91 -7.50 -0.52
CA ASP A 3 8.14 -8.40 -1.65
C ASP A 3 6.96 -8.36 -2.64
N ARG A 4 5.81 -7.81 -2.24
CA ARG A 4 4.60 -7.76 -3.05
C ARG A 4 3.97 -6.37 -3.06
N PRO A 5 3.21 -6.01 -4.11
CA PRO A 5 2.46 -4.75 -4.18
C PRO A 5 1.50 -4.53 -2.99
N GLN A 6 0.95 -5.59 -2.41
CA GLN A 6 0.10 -5.52 -1.22
C GLN A 6 0.86 -5.04 0.01
N ASP A 7 2.15 -5.36 0.12
CA ASP A 7 2.96 -4.92 1.25
C ASP A 7 3.23 -3.41 1.15
N VAL A 8 3.38 -2.88 -0.08
CA VAL A 8 3.42 -1.43 -0.35
C VAL A 8 2.10 -0.77 0.01
N ALA A 9 0.98 -1.35 -0.42
CA ALA A 9 -0.35 -0.83 -0.07
C ALA A 9 -0.56 -0.81 1.44
N TYR A 10 -0.17 -1.88 2.15
CA TYR A 10 -0.25 -1.94 3.60
C TYR A 10 0.58 -0.85 4.26
N GLN A 11 1.86 -0.71 3.86
CA GLN A 11 2.76 0.30 4.40
C GLN A 11 2.20 1.72 4.20
N LEU A 12 1.83 2.08 2.97
CA LEU A 12 1.35 3.43 2.67
C LEU A 12 0.04 3.75 3.41
N VAL A 13 -0.87 2.79 3.52
CA VAL A 13 -2.10 2.94 4.31
C VAL A 13 -1.79 3.14 5.79
N ASP A 14 -0.85 2.37 6.34
CA ASP A 14 -0.43 2.48 7.75
C ASP A 14 0.30 3.82 8.03
N GLU A 15 1.05 4.34 7.04
CA GLU A 15 1.69 5.66 7.05
C GLU A 15 0.69 6.82 6.87
N GLY A 16 -0.58 6.53 6.59
CA GLY A 16 -1.66 7.52 6.53
C GLY A 16 -1.97 8.05 5.13
N LEU A 17 -1.67 7.30 4.06
CA LEU A 17 -2.05 7.65 2.68
C LEU A 17 -3.54 8.02 2.54
N TYR A 18 -4.42 7.40 3.32
CA TYR A 18 -5.86 7.69 3.37
C TYR A 18 -6.31 8.28 4.71
N GLY A 19 -5.39 8.87 5.48
CA GLY A 19 -5.62 9.34 6.83
C GLY A 19 -5.70 8.22 7.87
N THR A 20 -6.19 8.55 9.07
CA THR A 20 -6.33 7.59 10.16
C THR A 20 -7.52 6.68 9.95
N ILE A 21 -7.27 5.38 9.82
CA ILE A 21 -8.30 4.35 9.68
C ILE A 21 -8.64 3.79 11.07
N PRO A 22 -9.92 3.79 11.49
CA PRO A 22 -10.35 3.14 12.72
C PRO A 22 -10.08 1.63 12.74
N ASP A 23 -9.65 1.11 13.89
CA ASP A 23 -9.37 -0.33 14.09
C ASP A 23 -10.58 -1.22 13.78
N SER A 24 -11.80 -0.72 14.02
CA SER A 24 -13.03 -1.45 13.74
C SER A 24 -13.25 -1.76 12.26
N ILE A 25 -12.63 -0.99 11.35
CA ILE A 25 -12.75 -1.18 9.91
C ILE A 25 -11.44 -1.64 9.25
N LYS A 26 -10.30 -1.59 9.95
CA LYS A 26 -8.97 -1.93 9.40
C LYS A 26 -8.92 -3.34 8.79
N GLY A 27 -9.61 -4.30 9.41
CA GLY A 27 -9.71 -5.69 8.93
C GLY A 27 -10.54 -5.88 7.65
N TYR A 28 -11.28 -4.87 7.20
CA TYR A 28 -12.13 -4.94 6.00
C TYR A 28 -11.48 -4.27 4.77
N ILE A 29 -10.25 -3.78 4.90
CA ILE A 29 -9.55 -3.11 3.81
C ILE A 29 -9.04 -4.14 2.79
N ASP A 30 -9.44 -3.96 1.54
CA ASP A 30 -8.91 -4.76 0.43
C ASP A 30 -7.61 -4.16 -0.09
N TYR A 31 -6.50 -4.57 0.54
CA TYR A 31 -5.15 -4.18 0.14
C TYR A 31 -4.76 -4.67 -1.26
N THR A 32 -5.45 -5.67 -1.82
CA THR A 32 -5.18 -6.13 -3.20
C THR A 32 -5.69 -5.12 -4.21
N LYS A 33 -6.86 -4.52 -3.97
CA LYS A 33 -7.41 -3.47 -4.84
C LYS A 33 -6.58 -2.20 -4.76
N ILE A 34 -6.21 -1.78 -3.55
CA ILE A 34 -5.33 -0.62 -3.34
C ILE A 34 -3.99 -0.84 -4.03
N ALA A 35 -3.36 -2.00 -3.84
CA ALA A 35 -2.09 -2.34 -4.49
C ALA A 35 -2.17 -2.25 -6.01
N ARG A 36 -3.23 -2.78 -6.63
CA ARG A 36 -3.43 -2.67 -8.08
C ARG A 36 -3.46 -1.21 -8.54
N ASP A 37 -4.23 -0.38 -7.84
CA ASP A 37 -4.40 1.03 -8.19
C ASP A 37 -3.08 1.80 -7.98
N LEU A 38 -2.35 1.52 -6.91
CA LEU A 38 -1.01 2.06 -6.65
C LEU A 38 0.00 1.65 -7.73
N THR A 39 -0.02 0.41 -8.19
CA THR A 39 0.84 -0.04 -9.30
C THR A 39 0.54 0.72 -10.60
N LEU A 40 -0.73 0.99 -10.89
CA LEU A 40 -1.11 1.82 -12.05
C LEU A 40 -0.67 3.28 -11.91
N GLN A 41 -0.49 3.76 -10.67
CA GLN A 41 0.04 5.08 -10.35
C GLN A 41 1.57 5.13 -10.30
N GLY A 42 2.27 4.00 -10.50
CA GLY A 42 3.73 3.97 -10.50
C GLY A 42 4.39 3.51 -9.22
N TRP A 43 3.63 3.06 -8.22
CA TRP A 43 4.20 2.50 -7.00
C TRP A 43 4.64 1.05 -7.21
N THR A 44 5.86 0.76 -6.77
CA THR A 44 6.47 -0.57 -6.84
C THR A 44 7.38 -0.82 -5.65
N VAL A 45 7.91 -2.03 -5.55
CA VAL A 45 8.94 -2.41 -4.58
C VAL A 45 10.29 -2.38 -5.28
N VAL A 46 11.24 -1.60 -4.77
CA VAL A 46 12.65 -1.60 -5.21
C VAL A 46 13.52 -1.87 -4.00
N ASN A 47 14.31 -2.95 -4.02
CA ASN A 47 15.18 -3.36 -2.92
C ASN A 47 14.47 -3.44 -1.55
N GLY A 48 13.21 -3.88 -1.55
CA GLY A 48 12.40 -3.99 -0.33
C GLY A 48 11.81 -2.68 0.19
N VAL A 49 11.87 -1.60 -0.59
CA VAL A 49 11.36 -0.27 -0.26
C VAL A 49 10.26 0.13 -1.24
N ALA A 50 9.17 0.69 -0.73
CA ALA A 50 8.10 1.29 -1.54
C ALA A 50 8.65 2.51 -2.30
N THR A 51 8.61 2.46 -3.63
CA THR A 51 9.16 3.51 -4.50
C THR A 51 8.13 3.90 -5.56
N CYS A 52 7.94 5.20 -5.76
CA CYS A 52 7.19 5.75 -6.89
C CYS A 52 8.16 6.04 -8.05
N ILE A 53 7.89 5.49 -9.24
CA ILE A 53 8.76 5.61 -10.42
C ILE A 53 8.20 6.56 -11.51
N TYR A 54 7.21 7.38 -11.16
CA TYR A 54 6.64 8.46 -11.98
C TYR A 54 6.78 9.80 -11.28
#